data_AF-A0A925BCJ6-F1
#
_entry.id   AF-A0A925BCJ6-F1
#
_cell.length_a   1.000
_cell.length_b   1.000
_cell.length_c   1.000
_cell.angle_alpha   90.00
_cell.angle_beta   90.00
_cell.angle_gamma   90.00
#
_symmetry.space_group_name_H-M   'P 1'
#
loop_
_entity.id
_entity.type
_entity.pdbx_description
1 polymer ?
#
loop_
_entity_poly.entity_id
_entity_poly.type
_entity_poly.pdbx_seq_one_letter_code
_entity_poly.pdbx_strand_id
1 'polypeptide(L)'
;MPGKIIRHSERPLIRTLTTVVALMWLTVCGPGANATELVAVQPLTDRILMLHFDDGYVEHHRKGQPRSAEKVVTVPLDVDRAALPRSYRISSTGDVAFKQPLVPVRVGRKSKGTDFAWFADKFENGRVI
;
A
#
# COMPACT_ATOMS: atom_id res chain seq x y z
N MET A 1 -16.24 -23.37 -78.63
CA MET A 1 -17.66 -23.30 -79.00
C MET A 1 -18.50 -22.98 -77.76
N PRO A 2 -19.62 -22.26 -77.92
CA PRO A 2 -20.00 -21.18 -77.02
C PRO A 2 -21.12 -21.53 -76.03
N GLY A 3 -21.21 -20.71 -75.00
CA GLY A 3 -22.50 -20.14 -74.57
C GLY A 3 -23.00 -20.63 -73.22
N LYS A 4 -23.15 -19.69 -72.27
CA LYS A 4 -24.42 -19.55 -71.55
C LYS A 4 -24.58 -18.20 -70.83
N ILE A 5 -25.53 -17.43 -71.38
CA ILE A 5 -26.62 -16.68 -70.72
C ILE A 5 -26.26 -15.52 -69.79
N ILE A 6 -26.66 -14.33 -70.26
CA ILE A 6 -26.89 -13.09 -69.51
C ILE A 6 -28.15 -13.25 -68.64
N ARG A 7 -28.08 -12.88 -67.35
CA ARG A 7 -29.20 -12.33 -66.60
C ARG A 7 -28.73 -11.16 -65.75
N HIS A 8 -29.30 -9.99 -66.02
CA HIS A 8 -29.32 -8.84 -65.11
C HIS A 8 -30.16 -9.20 -63.88
N SER A 9 -29.66 -8.91 -62.69
CA SER A 9 -30.47 -8.81 -61.47
C SER A 9 -29.80 -7.86 -60.48
N GLU A 10 -30.31 -6.63 -60.53
CA GLU A 10 -30.51 -5.65 -59.46
C GLU A 10 -29.73 -5.81 -58.15
N ARG A 11 -28.94 -4.78 -57.82
CA ARG A 11 -28.40 -4.56 -56.48
C ARG A 11 -29.51 -3.98 -55.59
N PRO A 12 -29.65 -4.45 -54.33
CA PRO A 12 -30.09 -3.58 -53.26
C PRO A 12 -28.93 -3.22 -52.34
N LEU A 13 -28.85 -1.92 -52.15
CA LEU A 13 -28.05 -1.17 -51.20
C LEU A 13 -28.36 -1.63 -49.77
N ILE A 14 -27.40 -2.23 -49.06
CA ILE A 14 -27.51 -2.44 -47.61
C ILE A 14 -26.39 -1.66 -46.94
N ARG A 15 -26.74 -0.45 -46.51
CA ARG A 15 -25.98 0.39 -45.59
C ARG A 15 -26.10 -0.22 -44.18
N THR A 16 -25.17 -1.07 -43.78
CA THR A 16 -25.04 -1.48 -42.36
C THR A 16 -24.24 -0.43 -41.60
N LEU A 17 -25.01 0.47 -41.00
CA LEU A 17 -24.81 1.17 -39.72
C LEU A 17 -23.57 0.73 -38.92
N THR A 18 -22.47 1.48 -39.02
CA THR A 18 -21.29 1.33 -38.14
C THR A 18 -21.65 1.83 -36.75
N THR A 19 -22.00 0.92 -35.84
CA THR A 19 -22.27 1.25 -34.44
C THR A 19 -20.97 1.68 -33.76
N VAL A 20 -20.92 2.92 -33.31
CA VAL A 20 -19.82 3.48 -32.50
C VAL A 20 -19.81 2.76 -31.15
N VAL A 21 -18.87 1.84 -30.95
CA VAL A 21 -18.57 1.30 -29.62
C VAL A 21 -17.64 2.28 -28.94
N ALA A 22 -18.22 3.21 -28.18
CA ALA A 22 -17.50 4.07 -27.25
C ALA A 22 -16.99 3.19 -26.09
N LEU A 23 -15.72 2.80 -26.17
CA LEU A 23 -15.02 2.05 -25.13
C LEU A 23 -14.79 2.95 -23.91
N MET A 24 -15.68 2.88 -22.94
CA MET A 24 -15.59 3.58 -21.65
C MET A 24 -14.47 2.94 -20.81
N TRP A 25 -13.30 3.57 -20.80
CA TRP A 25 -12.22 3.26 -19.85
C TRP A 25 -12.63 3.73 -18.46
N LEU A 26 -13.31 2.84 -17.72
CA LEU A 26 -13.57 3.04 -16.31
C LEU A 26 -12.28 2.68 -15.54
N THR A 27 -11.41 3.67 -15.34
CA THR A 27 -10.28 3.55 -14.40
C THR A 27 -10.84 3.44 -13.00
N VAL A 28 -10.96 2.19 -12.50
CA VAL A 28 -11.23 1.91 -11.10
C VAL A 28 -10.02 2.39 -10.30
N CYS A 29 -10.13 3.59 -9.74
CA CYS A 29 -9.24 4.06 -8.69
C CYS A 29 -9.64 3.30 -7.42
N GLY A 30 -9.04 2.14 -7.19
CA GLY A 30 -9.25 1.39 -5.96
C GLY A 30 -8.83 2.22 -4.74
N PRO A 31 -9.46 2.03 -3.57
CA PRO A 31 -9.02 2.71 -2.35
C PRO A 31 -7.53 2.39 -2.13
N GLY A 32 -6.72 3.45 -1.95
CA GLY A 32 -5.31 3.32 -1.67
C GLY A 32 -5.11 2.42 -0.46
N ALA A 33 -4.35 1.34 -0.62
CA ALA A 33 -3.97 0.51 0.50
C ALA A 33 -3.14 1.37 1.46
N ASN A 34 -3.64 1.61 2.67
CA ASN A 34 -2.85 2.22 3.74
C ASN A 34 -1.78 1.20 4.12
N ALA A 35 -0.54 1.47 3.74
CA ALA A 35 0.62 0.69 4.14
C ALA A 35 1.33 1.41 5.28
N THR A 36 1.96 0.64 6.16
CA THR A 36 2.86 1.19 7.18
C THR A 36 3.94 2.05 6.55
N GLU A 37 4.31 3.14 7.23
CA GLU A 37 5.27 4.11 6.73
C GLU A 37 6.69 3.78 7.21
N LEU A 38 7.69 3.83 6.32
CA LEU A 38 9.10 3.78 6.70
C LEU A 38 9.56 5.19 7.13
N VAL A 39 9.58 5.46 8.43
CA VAL A 39 9.84 6.79 8.98
C VAL A 39 11.33 7.07 9.22
N ALA A 40 12.17 6.04 9.34
CA ALA A 40 13.62 6.22 9.47
C ALA A 40 14.44 5.04 8.96
N VAL A 41 15.63 5.35 8.45
CA VAL A 41 16.69 4.38 8.14
C VAL A 41 17.98 4.85 8.80
N GLN A 42 18.59 4.01 9.64
CA GLN A 42 19.76 4.39 10.44
C GLN A 42 20.80 3.27 10.46
N PRO A 43 22.10 3.57 10.27
CA PRO A 43 23.15 2.61 10.56
C PRO A 43 23.29 2.45 12.07
N LEU A 44 23.20 1.21 12.57
CA LEU A 44 23.57 0.89 13.96
C LEU A 44 25.05 0.52 14.06
N THR A 45 25.58 -0.10 13.01
CA THR A 45 26.99 -0.47 12.83
C THR A 45 27.28 -0.53 11.32
N ASP A 46 28.53 -0.80 10.95
CA ASP A 46 28.93 -1.03 9.56
C ASP A 46 28.25 -2.23 8.88
N ARG A 47 27.53 -3.07 9.65
CA ARG A 47 26.89 -4.30 9.17
C ARG A 47 25.40 -4.37 9.44
N ILE A 48 24.83 -3.39 10.14
CA ILE A 48 23.43 -3.42 10.58
C ILE A 48 22.78 -2.08 10.24
N LEU A 49 21.77 -2.13 9.37
CA LEU A 49 20.83 -1.06 9.13
C LEU A 49 19.55 -1.33 9.92
N MET A 50 19.09 -0.33 10.65
CA MET A 50 17.80 -0.32 11.31
C MET A 50 16.80 0.46 10.45
N LEU A 51 15.65 -0.15 10.21
CA LEU A 51 14.51 0.46 9.56
C LEU A 51 13.43 0.66 10.62
N HIS A 52 12.88 1.86 10.73
CA HIS A 52 11.79 2.17 11.63
C HIS A 52 10.50 2.31 10.82
N PHE A 53 9.55 1.40 11.05
CA PHE A 53 8.22 1.45 10.48
C PHE A 53 7.23 1.97 11.52
N ASP A 54 6.32 2.84 11.09
CA ASP A 54 5.20 3.33 11.92
C ASP A 54 3.95 2.48 11.65
N ASP A 55 3.51 1.74 12.67
CA ASP A 55 2.37 0.82 12.63
C ASP A 55 1.06 1.49 13.07
N GLY A 56 1.07 2.80 13.31
CA GLY A 56 -0.10 3.57 13.72
C GLY A 56 0.17 4.49 14.91
N TYR A 57 -0.86 5.22 15.33
CA TYR A 57 -0.76 6.27 16.32
C TYR A 57 -2.04 6.39 17.17
N VAL A 58 -1.98 7.16 18.24
CA VAL A 58 -3.15 7.54 19.03
C VAL A 58 -3.59 8.95 18.64
N GLU A 59 -4.84 9.08 18.21
CA GLU A 59 -5.53 10.36 18.19
C GLU A 59 -5.91 10.72 19.63
N HIS A 60 -5.12 11.60 20.26
CA HIS A 60 -5.40 12.03 21.62
C HIS A 60 -6.60 12.98 21.72
N HIS A 61 -7.30 12.90 22.85
CA HIS A 61 -8.37 13.82 23.21
C HIS A 61 -7.84 15.26 23.30
N ARG A 62 -8.69 16.22 22.93
CA ARG A 62 -8.37 17.66 22.99
C ARG A 62 -9.01 18.30 24.22
N LYS A 63 -8.61 19.54 24.52
CA LYS A 63 -9.21 20.33 25.59
C LYS A 63 -10.74 20.38 25.43
N GLY A 64 -11.46 19.97 26.47
CA GLY A 64 -12.93 19.90 26.48
C GLY A 64 -13.51 18.55 26.05
N GLN A 65 -12.68 17.58 25.66
CA GLN A 65 -13.09 16.21 25.38
C GLN A 65 -12.76 15.29 26.57
N PRO A 66 -13.55 14.23 26.82
CA PRO A 66 -13.21 13.20 27.82
C PRO A 66 -11.98 12.40 27.38
N ARG A 67 -11.28 11.75 28.31
CA ARG A 67 -10.11 10.92 27.98
C ARG A 67 -10.52 9.68 27.18
N SER A 68 -11.72 9.17 27.44
CA SER A 68 -12.33 8.12 26.63
C SER A 68 -12.55 8.50 25.15
N ALA A 69 -12.33 9.75 24.74
CA ALA A 69 -12.33 10.16 23.33
C ALA A 69 -11.03 9.82 22.59
N GLU A 70 -10.01 9.27 23.26
CA GLU A 70 -8.80 8.79 22.59
C GLU A 70 -9.10 7.62 21.64
N LYS A 71 -8.44 7.63 20.48
CA LYS A 71 -8.65 6.61 19.45
C LYS A 71 -7.31 6.08 18.95
N VAL A 72 -7.17 4.75 18.96
CA VAL A 72 -6.03 4.08 18.35
C VAL A 72 -6.30 3.89 16.87
N VAL A 73 -5.41 4.41 16.03
CA VAL A 73 -5.42 4.20 14.58
C VAL A 73 -4.28 3.24 14.25
N THR A 74 -4.61 2.10 13.64
CA THR A 74 -3.64 1.04 13.31
C THR A 74 -3.44 0.92 11.81
N VAL A 75 -2.19 0.87 11.37
CA VAL A 75 -1.79 0.57 9.98
C VAL A 75 -0.71 -0.51 10.05
N PRO A 76 -1.08 -1.78 10.23
CA PRO A 76 -0.13 -2.82 10.62
C PRO A 76 0.85 -3.17 9.49
N LEU A 77 2.14 -3.27 9.83
CA LEU A 77 3.14 -3.94 8.99
C LEU A 77 2.77 -5.41 8.75
N ASP A 78 2.89 -5.86 7.50
CA ASP A 78 2.89 -7.29 7.17
C ASP A 78 4.20 -7.91 7.69
N VAL A 79 4.13 -8.44 8.92
CA VAL A 79 5.28 -8.97 9.64
C VAL A 79 5.91 -10.17 8.92
N ASP A 80 5.09 -11.01 8.28
CA ASP A 80 5.57 -12.20 7.59
C ASP A 80 6.40 -11.80 6.36
N ARG A 81 5.93 -10.81 5.60
CA ARG A 81 6.72 -10.27 4.47
C ARG A 81 7.93 -9.49 4.94
N ALA A 82 7.80 -8.68 6.00
CA ALA A 82 8.89 -7.88 6.54
C ALA A 82 9.99 -8.73 7.17
N ALA A 83 9.70 -9.94 7.63
CA ALA A 83 10.72 -10.84 8.17
C ALA A 83 11.63 -11.46 7.08
N LEU A 84 11.25 -11.39 5.80
CA LEU A 84 12.00 -12.02 4.71
C LEU A 84 13.13 -11.10 4.23
N PRO A 85 14.40 -11.55 4.23
CA PRO A 85 15.50 -10.72 3.72
C PRO A 85 15.30 -10.26 2.27
N ARG A 86 14.70 -11.13 1.43
CA ARG A 86 14.39 -10.83 0.02
C ARG A 86 13.37 -9.70 -0.19
N SER A 87 12.69 -9.25 0.86
CA SER A 87 11.78 -8.09 0.81
C SER A 87 12.55 -6.77 0.74
N TYR A 88 13.86 -6.79 0.96
CA TYR A 88 14.71 -5.61 0.99
C TYR A 88 15.82 -5.71 -0.04
N ARG A 89 16.18 -4.55 -0.59
CA ARG A 89 17.40 -4.35 -1.38
C ARG A 89 18.11 -3.10 -0.88
N ILE A 90 19.41 -3.21 -0.68
CA ILE A 90 20.26 -2.15 -0.15
C ILE A 90 21.19 -1.72 -1.29
N SER A 91 21.15 -0.44 -1.64
CA SER A 91 22.04 0.17 -2.61
C SER A 91 22.44 1.57 -2.16
N SER A 92 23.62 2.02 -2.56
CA SER A 92 24.14 3.36 -2.28
C SER A 92 24.82 3.92 -3.51
N THR A 93 24.61 5.22 -3.76
CA THR A 93 25.31 5.95 -4.83
C THR A 93 26.72 6.38 -4.40
N GLY A 94 26.95 6.54 -3.09
CA GLY A 94 28.22 7.01 -2.52
C GLY A 94 29.15 5.91 -2.02
N ASP A 95 28.64 4.70 -1.79
CA ASP A 95 29.43 3.57 -1.32
C ASP A 95 29.66 2.57 -2.46
N VAL A 96 30.94 2.35 -2.82
CA VAL A 96 31.32 1.44 -3.90
C VAL A 96 30.86 0.00 -3.66
N ALA A 97 30.82 -0.45 -2.40
CA ALA A 97 30.41 -1.80 -2.04
C ALA A 97 28.92 -2.05 -2.28
N PHE A 98 28.11 -0.98 -2.32
CA PHE A 98 26.66 -1.04 -2.49
C PHE A 98 26.18 -0.39 -3.80
N LYS A 99 27.06 -0.23 -4.80
CA LYS A 99 26.65 0.25 -6.14
C LYS A 99 25.62 -0.64 -6.82
N GLN A 100 25.72 -1.95 -6.59
CA GLN A 100 24.71 -2.91 -7.03
C GLN A 100 23.78 -3.25 -5.86
N PRO A 101 22.46 -3.38 -6.08
CA PRO A 101 21.54 -3.73 -5.01
C PRO A 101 21.85 -5.10 -4.39
N LEU A 102 22.04 -5.13 -3.07
CA LEU A 102 22.31 -6.35 -2.30
C LEU A 102 21.13 -6.72 -1.42
N VAL A 103 20.97 -8.01 -1.14
CA VAL A 103 19.99 -8.55 -0.20
C VAL A 103 20.66 -8.74 1.16
N PRO A 104 20.06 -8.33 2.28
CA PRO A 104 20.64 -8.58 3.59
C PRO A 104 20.73 -10.08 3.89
N VAL A 105 21.72 -10.50 4.67
CA VAL A 105 21.89 -11.92 5.05
C VAL A 105 20.80 -12.36 6.03
N ARG A 106 20.35 -11.44 6.90
CA ARG A 106 19.34 -11.71 7.93
C ARG A 106 18.56 -10.43 8.22
N VAL A 107 17.28 -10.60 8.55
CA VAL A 107 16.42 -9.56 9.11
C VAL A 107 16.01 -9.98 10.52
N GLY A 108 16.04 -9.04 11.45
CA GLY A 108 15.53 -9.22 12.81
C GLY A 108 14.51 -8.13 13.11
N ARG A 109 13.54 -8.43 13.98
CA ARG A 109 12.48 -7.49 14.34
C ARG A 109 12.50 -7.20 15.84
N LYS A 110 12.28 -5.94 16.18
CA LYS A 110 11.97 -5.48 17.53
C LYS A 110 10.77 -4.56 17.44
N SER A 111 9.79 -4.73 18.33
CA SER A 111 8.67 -3.79 18.50
C SER A 111 8.76 -3.11 19.85
N LYS A 112 8.36 -1.83 19.90
CA LYS A 112 8.27 -1.04 21.13
C LYS A 112 7.11 -0.04 20.96
N GLY A 113 6.27 0.10 21.98
CA GLY A 113 5.25 1.13 22.00
C GLY A 113 5.87 2.53 22.04
N THR A 114 5.45 3.39 21.13
CA THR A 114 5.86 4.80 21.01
C THR A 114 4.76 5.77 21.44
N ASP A 115 3.51 5.30 21.44
CA ASP A 115 2.31 6.06 21.80
C ASP A 115 1.32 5.18 22.59
N PHE A 116 0.60 5.76 23.54
CA PHE A 116 -0.23 5.04 24.50
C PHE A 116 -1.54 5.79 24.77
N ALA A 117 -2.66 5.09 24.55
CA ALA A 117 -3.99 5.65 24.77
C ALA A 117 -4.47 5.52 26.22
N TRP A 118 -5.16 6.54 26.73
CA TRP A 118 -5.83 6.57 28.03
C TRP A 118 -7.30 6.19 27.89
N PHE A 119 -7.65 4.96 28.24
CA PHE A 119 -9.04 4.50 28.22
C PHE A 119 -9.80 4.72 29.55
N ALA A 120 -9.10 5.20 30.59
CA ALA A 120 -9.67 5.46 31.90
C ALA A 120 -9.87 6.97 32.12
N ASP A 121 -11.10 7.37 32.43
CA ASP A 121 -11.38 8.76 32.77
C ASP A 121 -10.95 9.04 34.22
N LYS A 122 -11.22 8.13 35.16
CA LYS A 122 -10.82 8.25 36.57
C LYS A 122 -10.40 6.91 37.20
N PHE A 123 -9.69 7.02 38.32
CA PHE A 123 -9.48 5.92 39.25
C PHE A 123 -10.08 6.33 40.60
N GLU A 124 -11.07 5.59 41.10
CA GLU A 124 -11.58 5.75 42.47
C GLU A 124 -11.63 4.38 43.17
N ASN A 125 -11.29 4.35 44.46
CA ASN A 125 -11.32 3.15 45.30
C ASN A 125 -10.61 1.92 44.68
N GLY A 126 -9.48 2.15 43.99
CA GLY A 126 -8.69 1.09 43.36
C GLY A 126 -9.30 0.51 42.08
N ARG A 127 -10.29 1.15 41.48
CA ARG A 127 -10.93 0.72 40.23
C ARG A 127 -10.93 1.86 39.20
N VAL A 128 -10.81 1.48 37.94
CA VAL A 128 -11.04 2.36 36.79
C VAL A 128 -12.53 2.65 36.67
N ILE A 129 -12.88 3.91 36.45
CA ILE A 129 -14.25 4.37 36.18
C ILE A 129 -14.26 5.31 34.99
#